data_AF-A0A7S1NQG5-F1
#
_entry.id   AF-A0A7S1NQG5-F1
#
_cell.length_a   1.000
_cell.length_b   1.000
_cell.length_c   1.000
_cell.angle_alpha   90.00
_cell.angle_beta   90.00
_cell.angle_gamma   90.00
#
_symmetry.space_group_name_H-M   'P 1'
#
loop_
_entity.id
_entity.type
_entity.pdbx_description
1 polymer ?
#
loop_
_entity_poly.entity_id
_entity_poly.type
_entity_poly.pdbx_seq_one_letter_code
_entity_poly.pdbx_strand_id
1 'polypeptide(L)'
;APYFTIPHDADELYIRSFATFVRDRLRPDVRVYVEHSNEVWNPAFQSHKYSAEAGRALNPSASSSDRANLWHARQSKTIFTTWQAVFGAEQRRRLSTVLGAWNLGAGLTAKALDYDKLASVTTHVAVATYFCGTAVDPGFKTTSQLLDDCEAELVDDATYTAISAVIATAAQRGVAVMAYEGGPSLVEYGAMMGGPGGFETPGLKEKYFEFHAHSRLGGIYTAYLTKFASMGILPPMQFTSTAKWSKYGSWGITRTQTEACSSVPKCQAVQDWITSHPNTTANTISWGMSQYGVKNVLEVKLAVDMEAGVKYAVNMTTSLPIGMADFDAQQQQAYIESVAAASGVDPSLVRIISITEGTEASGTGAHFRTLAATIDIATEITIAVVPTSLSLDTINTQLTARSLPLAIMKVDPQVWTEAVDPAATLQAFVARLQQA
;
A
#
# COMPACT_ATOMS: atom_id res chain seq x y z
N ALA A 1 17.31 -4.61 -12.02
CA ALA A 1 18.27 -5.06 -11.00
C ALA A 1 17.93 -6.51 -10.65
N PRO A 2 18.92 -7.42 -10.47
CA PRO A 2 18.64 -8.80 -10.09
C PRO A 2 18.06 -8.89 -8.68
N TYR A 3 17.12 -9.82 -8.51
CA TYR A 3 16.51 -10.20 -7.24
C TYR A 3 16.92 -11.64 -6.93
N PHE A 4 17.60 -11.86 -5.81
CA PHE A 4 18.12 -13.16 -5.42
C PHE A 4 17.37 -13.69 -4.20
N THR A 5 16.66 -14.79 -4.39
CA THR A 5 16.11 -15.59 -3.30
C THR A 5 17.14 -16.64 -2.90
N ILE A 6 17.59 -16.58 -1.64
CA ILE A 6 18.54 -17.55 -1.09
C ILE A 6 17.77 -18.82 -0.68
N PRO A 7 18.26 -20.04 -1.00
CA PRO A 7 17.60 -21.28 -0.58
C PRO A 7 17.30 -21.32 0.93
N HIS A 8 16.16 -21.93 1.33
CA HIS A 8 15.68 -21.90 2.72
C HIS A 8 16.56 -22.67 3.71
N ASP A 9 17.38 -23.59 3.20
CA ASP A 9 18.31 -24.44 3.93
C ASP A 9 19.78 -24.07 3.65
N ALA A 10 20.05 -22.94 3.00
CA ALA A 10 21.40 -22.49 2.68
C ALA A 10 22.24 -22.29 3.96
N ASP A 11 23.46 -22.83 3.93
CA ASP A 11 24.43 -22.64 5.00
C ASP A 11 25.20 -21.31 4.87
N GLU A 12 25.98 -20.97 5.90
CA GLU A 12 26.77 -19.73 5.91
C GLU A 12 27.81 -19.69 4.77
N LEU A 13 28.39 -20.85 4.43
CA LEU A 13 29.40 -20.93 3.37
C LEU A 13 28.81 -20.58 2.02
N TYR A 14 27.64 -21.11 1.69
CA TYR A 14 26.90 -20.79 0.48
C TYR A 14 26.52 -19.31 0.46
N ILE A 15 25.89 -18.81 1.54
CA ILE A 15 25.44 -17.41 1.64
C ILE A 15 26.61 -16.45 1.38
N ARG A 16 27.75 -16.69 2.04
CA ARG A 16 28.95 -15.84 1.91
C ARG A 16 29.60 -15.95 0.53
N SER A 17 29.72 -17.17 0.00
CA SER A 17 30.33 -17.41 -1.31
C SER A 17 29.50 -16.80 -2.44
N PHE A 18 28.18 -16.92 -2.36
CA PHE A 18 27.28 -16.34 -3.35
C PHE A 18 27.25 -14.82 -3.28
N ALA A 19 27.20 -14.22 -2.08
CA ALA A 19 27.33 -12.77 -1.92
C ALA A 19 28.66 -12.25 -2.51
N THR A 20 29.76 -12.98 -2.31
CA THR A 20 31.09 -12.63 -2.82
C THR A 20 31.11 -12.70 -4.34
N PHE A 21 30.57 -13.78 -4.90
CA PHE A 21 30.43 -13.95 -6.34
C PHE A 21 29.64 -12.80 -6.98
N VAL A 22 28.49 -12.43 -6.42
CA VAL A 22 27.67 -11.33 -6.94
C VAL A 22 28.40 -10.00 -6.85
N ARG A 23 29.06 -9.69 -5.73
CA ARG A 23 29.85 -8.46 -5.56
C ARG A 23 30.96 -8.34 -6.61
N ASP A 24 31.67 -9.44 -6.86
CA ASP A 24 32.88 -9.43 -7.71
C ASP A 24 32.56 -9.50 -9.21
N ARG A 25 31.40 -10.07 -9.58
CA ARG A 25 31.05 -10.33 -10.99
C ARG A 25 29.96 -9.44 -11.54
N LEU A 26 29.06 -8.91 -10.70
CA LEU A 26 28.03 -8.00 -11.16
C LEU A 26 28.59 -6.59 -11.33
N ARG A 27 28.17 -5.88 -12.38
CA ARG A 27 28.68 -4.53 -12.64
C ARG A 27 28.47 -3.60 -11.43
N PRO A 28 29.44 -2.71 -11.12
CA PRO A 28 29.37 -1.90 -9.91
C PRO A 28 28.29 -0.81 -9.88
N ASP A 29 27.54 -0.59 -10.95
CA ASP A 29 26.44 0.37 -11.06
C ASP A 29 25.06 -0.29 -10.83
N VAL A 30 25.02 -1.63 -10.77
CA VAL A 30 23.77 -2.39 -10.67
C VAL A 30 23.39 -2.60 -9.19
N ARG A 31 22.15 -2.24 -8.85
CA ARG A 31 21.53 -2.57 -7.55
C ARG A 31 21.19 -4.06 -7.46
N VAL A 32 21.16 -4.61 -6.26
CA VAL A 32 20.89 -6.02 -5.98
C VAL A 32 19.86 -6.13 -4.86
N TYR A 33 18.87 -7.00 -5.02
CA TYR A 33 17.94 -7.37 -3.97
C TYR A 33 18.27 -8.78 -3.48
N VAL A 34 18.23 -9.00 -2.16
CA VAL A 34 18.42 -10.31 -1.55
C VAL A 34 17.32 -10.59 -0.53
N GLU A 35 16.74 -11.78 -0.61
CA GLU A 35 15.68 -12.28 0.26
C GLU A 35 15.97 -13.71 0.73
N HIS A 36 15.51 -14.06 1.93
CA HIS A 36 15.49 -15.44 2.39
C HIS A 36 14.31 -16.23 1.80
N SER A 37 14.59 -17.11 0.84
CA SER A 37 13.66 -18.05 0.22
C SER A 37 12.45 -17.41 -0.47
N ASN A 38 11.54 -18.25 -0.96
CA ASN A 38 10.29 -17.84 -1.60
C ASN A 38 9.13 -18.01 -0.62
N GLU A 39 8.37 -16.94 -0.37
CA GLU A 39 7.08 -16.95 0.35
C GLU A 39 7.05 -17.87 1.57
N VAL A 40 7.97 -17.68 2.52
CA VAL A 40 8.00 -18.50 3.75
C VAL A 40 6.69 -18.37 4.56
N TRP A 41 5.93 -17.30 4.35
CA TRP A 41 4.60 -17.12 4.93
C TRP A 41 3.55 -18.10 4.39
N ASN A 42 3.77 -18.71 3.22
CA ASN A 42 2.76 -19.50 2.51
C ASN A 42 2.90 -21.01 2.78
N PRO A 43 1.95 -21.65 3.50
CA PRO A 43 2.04 -23.05 3.90
C PRO A 43 1.99 -24.06 2.74
N ALA A 44 1.61 -23.63 1.54
CA ALA A 44 1.65 -24.49 0.35
C ALA A 44 3.10 -24.84 -0.04
N PHE A 45 4.07 -23.95 0.23
CA PHE A 45 5.45 -24.11 -0.22
C PHE A 45 6.32 -24.93 0.74
N GLN A 46 7.34 -25.57 0.15
CA GLN A 46 8.35 -26.32 0.89
C GLN A 46 9.17 -25.40 1.82
N SER A 47 9.40 -24.15 1.42
CA SER A 47 10.08 -23.12 2.21
C SER A 47 9.39 -22.89 3.56
N HIS A 48 8.06 -22.79 3.58
CA HIS A 48 7.28 -22.70 4.80
C HIS A 48 7.42 -23.95 5.65
N LYS A 49 7.22 -25.14 5.05
CA LYS A 49 7.26 -26.43 5.78
C LYS A 49 8.61 -26.62 6.47
N TYR A 50 9.71 -26.35 5.75
CA TYR A 50 11.06 -26.38 6.31
C TYR A 50 11.22 -25.37 7.45
N SER A 51 10.82 -24.11 7.21
CA SER A 51 10.99 -23.03 8.19
C SER A 51 10.15 -23.24 9.45
N ALA A 52 8.96 -23.81 9.33
CA ALA A 52 8.10 -24.16 10.46
C ALA A 52 8.74 -25.27 11.32
N GLU A 53 9.37 -26.27 10.69
CA GLU A 53 10.07 -27.34 11.41
C GLU A 53 11.33 -26.81 12.09
N ALA A 54 12.18 -26.08 11.35
CA ALA A 54 13.40 -25.48 11.90
C ALA A 54 13.08 -24.45 13.01
N GLY A 55 12.01 -23.68 12.85
CA GLY A 55 11.51 -22.72 13.85
C GLY A 55 11.00 -23.36 15.14
N ARG A 56 10.72 -24.67 15.16
CA ARG A 56 10.35 -25.42 16.38
C ARG A 56 11.44 -25.34 17.45
N ALA A 57 12.71 -25.30 17.04
CA ALA A 57 13.84 -25.14 17.96
C ALA A 57 13.89 -23.75 18.61
N LEU A 58 13.30 -22.73 17.98
CA LEU A 58 13.24 -21.35 18.49
C LEU A 58 12.04 -21.15 19.41
N ASN A 59 10.88 -21.71 19.04
CA ASN A 59 9.68 -21.68 19.87
C ASN A 59 8.80 -22.91 19.60
N PRO A 60 8.89 -23.95 20.44
CA PRO A 60 8.16 -25.21 20.22
C PRO A 60 6.65 -25.10 20.47
N SER A 61 6.18 -24.07 21.20
CA SER A 61 4.76 -23.87 21.50
C SER A 61 4.03 -22.96 20.49
N ALA A 62 4.78 -22.25 19.64
CA ALA A 62 4.21 -21.38 18.61
C ALA A 62 3.43 -22.16 17.53
N SER A 63 2.55 -21.48 16.79
CA SER A 63 1.87 -22.04 15.61
C SER A 63 2.87 -22.35 14.48
N SER A 64 2.48 -23.16 13.48
CA SER A 64 3.32 -23.43 12.30
C SER A 64 3.75 -22.13 11.60
N SER A 65 2.81 -21.21 11.39
CA SER A 65 3.07 -19.92 10.75
C SER A 65 3.98 -19.02 11.58
N ASP A 66 3.78 -18.97 12.91
CA ASP A 66 4.68 -18.20 13.78
C ASP A 66 6.09 -18.80 13.80
N ARG A 67 6.23 -20.13 13.81
CA ARG A 67 7.56 -20.79 13.72
C ARG A 67 8.23 -20.49 12.39
N ALA A 68 7.50 -20.61 11.28
CA ALA A 68 8.02 -20.28 9.95
C ALA A 68 8.48 -18.82 9.88
N ASN A 69 7.68 -17.89 10.44
CA ASN A 69 8.00 -16.48 10.48
C ASN A 69 9.24 -16.18 11.37
N LEU A 70 9.36 -16.84 12.53
CA LEU A 70 10.53 -16.72 13.40
C LEU A 70 11.81 -17.23 12.72
N TRP A 71 11.74 -18.41 12.09
CA TRP A 71 12.88 -18.93 11.33
C TRP A 71 13.23 -18.04 10.15
N HIS A 72 12.22 -17.54 9.43
CA HIS A 72 12.41 -16.60 8.34
C HIS A 72 13.12 -15.34 8.80
N ALA A 73 12.68 -14.73 9.90
CA ALA A 73 13.32 -13.54 10.47
C ALA A 73 14.78 -13.80 10.88
N ARG A 74 15.05 -14.94 11.53
CA ARG A 74 16.41 -15.36 11.90
C ARG A 74 17.32 -15.50 10.67
N GLN A 75 16.88 -16.23 9.66
CA GLN A 75 17.67 -16.47 8.46
C GLN A 75 17.85 -15.20 7.62
N SER A 76 16.81 -14.37 7.49
CA SER A 76 16.90 -13.05 6.88
C SER A 76 17.98 -12.21 7.57
N LYS A 77 18.03 -12.18 8.91
CA LYS A 77 19.09 -11.45 9.62
C LYS A 77 20.49 -11.98 9.28
N THR A 78 20.69 -13.30 9.27
CA THR A 78 21.98 -13.93 8.91
C THR A 78 22.39 -13.59 7.48
N ILE A 79 21.47 -13.71 6.53
CA ILE A 79 21.71 -13.40 5.12
C ILE A 79 22.04 -11.92 4.97
N PHE A 80 21.22 -11.03 5.52
CA PHE A 80 21.36 -9.59 5.38
C PHE A 80 22.69 -9.11 5.94
N THR A 81 23.01 -9.48 7.18
CA THR A 81 24.28 -9.11 7.82
C THR A 81 25.50 -9.66 7.07
N THR A 82 25.43 -10.89 6.55
CA THR A 82 26.52 -11.48 5.74
C THR A 82 26.72 -10.73 4.43
N TRP A 83 25.66 -10.49 3.67
CA TRP A 83 25.72 -9.74 2.41
C TRP A 83 26.21 -8.31 2.63
N GLN A 84 25.71 -7.67 3.68
CA GLN A 84 26.12 -6.35 4.12
C GLN A 84 27.60 -6.26 4.49
N ALA A 85 28.16 -7.30 5.11
CA ALA A 85 29.58 -7.39 5.42
C ALA A 85 30.42 -7.62 4.15
N VAL A 86 29.98 -8.52 3.26
CA VAL A 86 30.69 -8.84 2.01
C VAL A 86 30.76 -7.63 1.07
N PHE A 87 29.67 -6.88 0.92
CA PHE A 87 29.62 -5.67 0.08
C PHE A 87 30.41 -4.50 0.69
N GLY A 88 30.66 -4.51 2.00
CA GLY A 88 31.38 -3.45 2.70
C GLY A 88 30.69 -2.09 2.60
N ALA A 89 31.32 -1.04 3.14
CA ALA A 89 30.77 0.31 3.13
C ALA A 89 30.66 0.89 1.71
N GLU A 90 31.62 0.60 0.84
CA GLU A 90 31.72 1.18 -0.51
C GLU A 90 30.60 0.74 -1.44
N GLN A 91 30.20 -0.54 -1.37
CA GLN A 91 29.17 -1.09 -2.25
C GLN A 91 27.81 -1.24 -1.55
N ARG A 92 27.71 -0.89 -0.26
CA ARG A 92 26.48 -1.03 0.54
C ARG A 92 25.27 -0.36 -0.10
N ARG A 93 25.47 0.81 -0.70
CA ARG A 93 24.39 1.60 -1.34
C ARG A 93 23.65 0.87 -2.45
N ARG A 94 24.24 -0.19 -3.01
CA ARG A 94 23.65 -1.00 -4.09
C ARG A 94 22.89 -2.21 -3.58
N LEU A 95 23.00 -2.55 -2.29
CA LEU A 95 22.39 -3.72 -1.70
C LEU A 95 21.05 -3.34 -1.05
N SER A 96 20.00 -4.02 -1.46
CA SER A 96 18.67 -4.00 -0.85
C SER A 96 18.41 -5.35 -0.20
N THR A 97 18.33 -5.37 1.12
CA THR A 97 17.92 -6.52 1.93
C THR A 97 16.40 -6.50 2.09
N VAL A 98 15.74 -7.56 1.64
CA VAL A 98 14.29 -7.59 1.47
C VAL A 98 13.67 -8.72 2.28
N LEU A 99 12.74 -8.36 3.17
CA LEU A 99 11.93 -9.30 3.93
C LEU A 99 10.63 -9.60 3.17
N GLY A 100 10.48 -10.82 2.65
CA GLY A 100 9.22 -11.25 2.04
C GLY A 100 8.11 -11.39 3.07
N ALA A 101 6.95 -10.80 2.77
CA ALA A 101 5.80 -10.80 3.67
C ALA A 101 4.50 -11.10 2.92
N TRP A 102 3.51 -11.56 3.69
CA TRP A 102 2.15 -11.67 3.20
C TRP A 102 1.51 -10.28 3.22
N ASN A 103 0.81 -9.92 2.14
CA ASN A 103 0.11 -8.65 1.99
C ASN A 103 -1.00 -8.43 3.04
N LEU A 104 -1.55 -9.51 3.61
CA LEU A 104 -2.52 -9.47 4.71
C LEU A 104 -1.87 -9.62 6.10
N GLY A 105 -0.55 -9.75 6.17
CA GLY A 105 0.18 -10.24 7.33
C GLY A 105 0.80 -9.17 8.23
N ALA A 106 0.20 -8.00 8.40
CA ALA A 106 0.80 -6.88 9.17
C ALA A 106 1.35 -7.31 10.55
N GLY A 107 0.60 -8.12 11.30
CA GLY A 107 1.06 -8.64 12.59
C GLY A 107 2.27 -9.59 12.50
N LEU A 108 2.36 -10.41 11.44
CA LEU A 108 3.52 -11.27 11.20
C LEU A 108 4.73 -10.45 10.76
N THR A 109 4.52 -9.42 9.93
CA THR A 109 5.55 -8.46 9.53
C THR A 109 6.15 -7.75 10.75
N ALA A 110 5.30 -7.26 11.67
CA ALA A 110 5.75 -6.65 12.92
C ALA A 110 6.66 -7.60 13.72
N LYS A 111 6.16 -8.81 14.00
CA LYS A 111 6.91 -9.85 14.72
C LYS A 111 8.25 -10.17 14.07
N ALA A 112 8.29 -10.28 12.75
CA ALA A 112 9.51 -10.60 12.02
C ALA A 112 10.53 -9.44 12.10
N LEU A 113 10.11 -8.20 11.88
CA LEU A 113 11.00 -7.04 11.94
C LEU A 113 11.51 -6.76 13.37
N ASP A 114 10.71 -7.04 14.39
CA ASP A 114 11.10 -6.90 15.81
C ASP A 114 12.06 -7.99 16.27
N TYR A 115 11.98 -9.18 15.66
CA TYR A 115 12.86 -10.29 15.99
C TYR A 115 14.33 -9.89 15.87
N ASP A 116 15.02 -9.88 17.01
CA ASP A 116 16.44 -9.56 17.11
C ASP A 116 16.81 -8.28 16.33
N LYS A 117 15.97 -7.25 16.39
CA LYS A 117 16.17 -5.96 15.68
C LYS A 117 16.40 -6.12 14.17
N LEU A 118 15.77 -7.09 13.52
CA LEU A 118 15.89 -7.34 12.08
C LEU A 118 15.63 -6.08 11.24
N ALA A 119 14.71 -5.21 11.68
CA ALA A 119 14.45 -3.91 11.06
C ALA A 119 15.72 -3.10 10.76
N SER A 120 16.71 -3.12 11.66
CA SER A 120 17.97 -2.34 11.52
C SER A 120 18.85 -2.76 10.34
N VAL A 121 18.64 -3.96 9.80
CA VAL A 121 19.38 -4.49 8.65
C VAL A 121 18.48 -4.79 7.46
N THR A 122 17.22 -4.38 7.51
CA THR A 122 16.23 -4.60 6.44
C THR A 122 16.00 -3.28 5.70
N THR A 123 16.12 -3.30 4.37
CA THR A 123 15.82 -2.11 3.56
C THR A 123 14.35 -2.04 3.16
N HIS A 124 13.76 -3.18 2.83
CA HIS A 124 12.37 -3.25 2.37
C HIS A 124 11.66 -4.47 2.97
N VAL A 125 10.37 -4.32 3.21
CA VAL A 125 9.41 -5.43 3.24
C VAL A 125 8.83 -5.55 1.83
N ALA A 126 8.78 -6.74 1.27
CA ALA A 126 8.12 -6.96 -0.02
C ALA A 126 6.81 -7.74 0.17
N VAL A 127 5.75 -7.30 -0.52
CA VAL A 127 4.44 -7.96 -0.52
C VAL A 127 3.98 -8.27 -1.95
N ALA A 128 3.06 -9.22 -2.11
CA ALA A 128 2.36 -9.41 -3.38
C ALA A 128 1.29 -8.34 -3.58
N THR A 129 1.14 -7.88 -4.82
CA THR A 129 0.19 -6.84 -5.24
C THR A 129 -0.70 -7.39 -6.35
N TYR A 130 -1.38 -8.50 -6.11
CA TYR A 130 -2.38 -9.02 -7.04
C TYR A 130 -3.69 -8.25 -6.94
N PHE A 131 -4.44 -8.19 -8.04
CA PHE A 131 -5.76 -7.59 -8.13
C PHE A 131 -6.69 -8.44 -9.01
N CYS A 132 -8.00 -8.16 -8.99
CA CYS A 132 -9.06 -8.96 -9.60
C CYS A 132 -9.17 -10.40 -9.04
N GLY A 133 -8.71 -10.63 -7.82
CA GLY A 133 -8.59 -11.98 -7.22
C GLY A 133 -9.90 -12.51 -6.62
N THR A 134 -10.95 -11.68 -6.59
CA THR A 134 -12.21 -11.95 -5.89
C THR A 134 -13.30 -12.60 -6.75
N ALA A 135 -13.10 -12.76 -8.06
CA ALA A 135 -14.06 -13.47 -8.91
C ALA A 135 -13.86 -14.99 -8.85
N VAL A 136 -14.07 -15.56 -7.65
CA VAL A 136 -14.52 -16.94 -7.51
C VAL A 136 -15.93 -16.97 -8.06
N ASP A 137 -16.07 -17.30 -9.34
CA ASP A 137 -17.36 -17.40 -10.00
C ASP A 137 -17.83 -18.86 -9.93
N PRO A 138 -18.72 -19.23 -8.98
CA PRO A 138 -19.35 -20.54 -9.00
C PRO A 138 -20.38 -20.68 -10.13
N GLY A 139 -20.60 -19.65 -10.97
CA GLY A 139 -21.42 -19.78 -12.17
C GLY A 139 -21.69 -18.48 -12.92
N PHE A 140 -21.16 -18.41 -14.14
CA PHE A 140 -21.73 -17.65 -15.27
C PHE A 140 -21.60 -16.12 -15.30
N LYS A 141 -20.69 -15.47 -14.56
CA LYS A 141 -20.33 -14.09 -14.87
C LYS A 141 -19.85 -13.97 -16.32
N THR A 142 -20.31 -12.93 -16.99
CA THR A 142 -19.82 -12.52 -18.31
C THR A 142 -18.48 -11.81 -18.16
N THR A 143 -17.70 -11.75 -19.24
CA THR A 143 -16.43 -11.00 -19.27
C THR A 143 -16.60 -9.54 -18.85
N SER A 144 -17.72 -8.89 -19.19
CA SER A 144 -18.02 -7.53 -18.72
C SER A 144 -18.20 -7.46 -17.21
N GLN A 145 -18.97 -8.37 -16.61
CA GLN A 145 -19.19 -8.38 -15.16
C GLN A 145 -17.88 -8.62 -14.39
N LEU A 146 -16.99 -9.47 -14.91
CA LEU A 146 -15.66 -9.68 -14.32
C LEU A 146 -14.80 -8.40 -14.35
N LEU A 147 -14.92 -7.60 -15.42
CA LEU A 147 -14.24 -6.30 -15.52
C LEU A 147 -14.85 -5.27 -14.57
N ASP A 148 -16.18 -5.23 -14.47
CA ASP A 148 -16.90 -4.33 -13.55
C ASP A 148 -16.52 -4.63 -12.09
N ASP A 149 -16.45 -5.91 -11.70
CA ASP A 149 -16.01 -6.33 -10.37
C ASP A 149 -14.56 -5.92 -10.11
N CYS A 150 -13.67 -6.11 -11.10
CA CYS A 150 -12.27 -5.74 -10.91
C CYS A 150 -12.09 -4.21 -10.82
N GLU A 151 -12.83 -3.43 -11.59
CA GLU A 151 -12.84 -1.96 -11.48
C GLU A 151 -13.35 -1.52 -10.10
N ALA A 152 -14.38 -2.17 -9.56
CA ALA A 152 -14.87 -1.90 -8.21
C ALA A 152 -13.84 -2.24 -7.13
N GLU A 153 -13.13 -3.38 -7.26
CA GLU A 153 -12.04 -3.78 -6.35
C GLU A 153 -10.94 -2.70 -6.28
N LEU A 154 -10.60 -2.05 -7.40
CA LEU A 154 -9.58 -0.98 -7.41
C LEU A 154 -9.99 0.27 -6.62
N VAL A 155 -11.28 0.48 -6.38
CA VAL A 155 -11.81 1.65 -5.65
C VAL A 155 -11.85 1.39 -4.15
N ASP A 156 -12.41 0.26 -3.72
CA ASP A 156 -12.62 -0.07 -2.31
C ASP A 156 -12.40 -1.57 -2.07
N ASP A 157 -11.16 -1.92 -1.70
CA ASP A 157 -10.80 -3.32 -1.46
C ASP A 157 -10.01 -3.53 -0.16
N ALA A 158 -10.36 -4.61 0.52
CA ALA A 158 -9.78 -5.01 1.79
C ALA A 158 -8.29 -5.34 1.67
N THR A 159 -7.80 -5.76 0.51
CA THR A 159 -6.37 -6.00 0.23
C THR A 159 -5.58 -4.72 0.28
N TYR A 160 -6.09 -3.60 -0.27
CA TYR A 160 -5.41 -2.30 -0.15
C TYR A 160 -5.35 -1.81 1.29
N THR A 161 -6.43 -2.01 2.05
CA THR A 161 -6.45 -1.71 3.48
C THR A 161 -5.42 -2.53 4.24
N ALA A 162 -5.32 -3.83 3.94
CA ALA A 162 -4.36 -4.72 4.58
C ALA A 162 -2.90 -4.39 4.21
N ILE A 163 -2.63 -4.08 2.93
CA ILE A 163 -1.31 -3.61 2.49
C ILE A 163 -0.95 -2.29 3.17
N SER A 164 -1.90 -1.38 3.34
CA SER A 164 -1.70 -0.13 4.09
C SER A 164 -1.32 -0.40 5.55
N ALA A 165 -1.89 -1.43 6.17
CA ALA A 165 -1.49 -1.86 7.52
C ALA A 165 -0.07 -2.42 7.55
N VAL A 166 0.36 -3.15 6.50
CA VAL A 166 1.77 -3.60 6.36
C VAL A 166 2.71 -2.39 6.19
N ILE A 167 2.35 -1.41 5.36
CA ILE A 167 3.10 -0.15 5.17
C ILE A 167 3.28 0.57 6.50
N ALA A 168 2.19 0.81 7.23
CA ALA A 168 2.25 1.48 8.53
C ALA A 168 3.14 0.72 9.53
N THR A 169 3.02 -0.61 9.55
CA THR A 169 3.83 -1.48 10.42
C THR A 169 5.32 -1.41 10.10
N ALA A 170 5.68 -1.42 8.82
CA ALA A 170 7.08 -1.33 8.38
C ALA A 170 7.64 0.08 8.61
N ALA A 171 6.85 1.12 8.34
CA ALA A 171 7.23 2.52 8.53
C ALA A 171 7.55 2.85 9.99
N GLN A 172 6.79 2.32 10.95
CA GLN A 172 7.09 2.42 12.39
C GLN A 172 8.48 1.89 12.77
N ARG A 173 9.08 1.06 11.91
CA ARG A 173 10.38 0.41 12.10
C ARG A 173 11.45 0.96 11.14
N GLY A 174 11.14 2.03 10.40
CA GLY A 174 12.05 2.65 9.44
C GLY A 174 12.30 1.83 8.18
N VAL A 175 11.38 0.92 7.83
CA VAL A 175 11.52 0.02 6.67
C VAL A 175 10.46 0.39 5.62
N ALA A 176 10.88 0.54 4.36
CA ALA A 176 9.97 0.82 3.25
C ALA A 176 9.25 -0.45 2.79
N VAL A 177 8.13 -0.31 2.07
CA VAL A 177 7.44 -1.44 1.43
C VAL A 177 7.63 -1.40 -0.07
N MET A 178 7.85 -2.56 -0.68
CA MET A 178 7.90 -2.76 -2.13
C MET A 178 7.02 -3.94 -2.53
N ALA A 179 6.87 -4.16 -3.84
CA ALA A 179 6.22 -5.35 -4.37
C ALA A 179 7.26 -6.38 -4.83
N TYR A 180 7.05 -7.67 -4.55
CA TYR A 180 7.82 -8.74 -5.19
C TYR A 180 7.09 -9.41 -6.36
N GLU A 181 5.77 -9.29 -6.44
CA GLU A 181 4.99 -9.76 -7.58
C GLU A 181 3.62 -9.12 -7.59
N GLY A 182 2.92 -9.26 -8.72
CA GLY A 182 1.61 -8.67 -8.89
C GLY A 182 1.08 -8.86 -10.30
N GLY A 183 -0.07 -8.25 -10.55
CA GLY A 183 -0.83 -8.37 -11.78
C GLY A 183 -2.25 -8.90 -11.53
N PRO A 184 -3.05 -9.05 -12.59
CA PRO A 184 -4.39 -9.59 -12.48
C PRO A 184 -4.31 -11.09 -12.14
N SER A 185 -4.94 -11.50 -11.04
CA SER A 185 -4.88 -12.86 -10.49
C SER A 185 -6.24 -13.57 -10.51
N LEU A 186 -6.91 -13.48 -11.66
CA LEU A 186 -8.16 -14.17 -11.89
C LEU A 186 -7.89 -15.65 -12.20
N VAL A 187 -7.98 -16.51 -11.17
CA VAL A 187 -7.66 -17.93 -11.26
C VAL A 187 -8.73 -18.76 -10.55
N GLU A 188 -9.08 -19.90 -11.14
CA GLU A 188 -10.00 -20.86 -10.51
C GLU A 188 -9.27 -21.59 -9.37
N TYR A 189 -9.69 -21.33 -8.13
CA TYR A 189 -9.07 -21.92 -6.95
C TYR A 189 -9.07 -23.46 -6.99
N GLY A 190 -10.14 -24.07 -7.49
CA GLY A 190 -10.25 -25.53 -7.66
C GLY A 190 -9.21 -26.11 -8.63
N ALA A 191 -8.93 -25.39 -9.72
CA ALA A 191 -7.91 -25.77 -10.69
C ALA A 191 -6.50 -25.55 -10.12
N MET A 192 -6.28 -24.44 -9.40
CA MET A 192 -4.99 -24.10 -8.79
C MET A 192 -4.60 -25.08 -7.68
N MET A 193 -5.49 -25.32 -6.71
CA MET A 193 -5.16 -26.08 -5.50
C MET A 193 -5.18 -27.59 -5.68
N GLY A 194 -5.94 -28.10 -6.65
CA GLY A 194 -5.95 -29.54 -6.92
C GLY A 194 -4.80 -30.01 -7.81
N GLY A 195 -3.98 -29.09 -8.35
CA GLY A 195 -2.86 -29.42 -9.23
C GLY A 195 -3.29 -30.29 -10.43
N PRO A 196 -2.52 -31.33 -10.81
CA PRO A 196 -2.91 -32.23 -11.91
C PRO A 196 -4.25 -32.96 -11.70
N GLY A 197 -4.74 -33.04 -10.46
CA GLY A 197 -6.03 -33.65 -10.10
C GLY A 197 -7.12 -32.63 -9.76
N GLY A 198 -6.89 -31.33 -10.00
CA GLY A 198 -7.84 -30.28 -9.68
C GLY A 198 -9.05 -30.26 -10.59
N PHE A 199 -10.17 -29.84 -10.02
CA PHE A 199 -11.40 -29.64 -10.76
C PHE A 199 -11.31 -28.34 -11.56
N GLU A 200 -11.69 -28.42 -12.83
CA GLU A 200 -11.77 -27.29 -13.74
C GLU A 200 -13.21 -27.14 -14.19
N THR A 201 -13.77 -25.95 -13.99
CA THR A 201 -15.11 -25.63 -14.49
C THR A 201 -15.05 -25.46 -16.01
N PRO A 202 -15.79 -26.27 -16.79
CA PRO A 202 -15.75 -26.17 -18.25
C PRO A 202 -16.08 -24.76 -18.75
N GLY A 203 -15.23 -24.20 -19.60
CA GLY A 203 -15.40 -22.87 -20.20
C GLY A 203 -14.90 -21.70 -19.33
N LEU A 204 -14.51 -21.93 -18.08
CA LEU A 204 -14.09 -20.84 -17.17
C LEU A 204 -12.73 -20.27 -17.56
N LYS A 205 -11.76 -21.11 -17.93
CA LYS A 205 -10.44 -20.62 -18.38
C LYS A 205 -10.55 -19.78 -19.66
N GLU A 206 -11.44 -20.13 -20.58
CA GLU A 206 -11.67 -19.37 -21.81
C GLU A 206 -12.20 -17.98 -21.49
N LYS A 207 -13.14 -17.87 -20.56
CA LYS A 207 -13.62 -16.56 -20.06
C LYS A 207 -12.50 -15.74 -19.41
N TYR A 208 -11.63 -16.37 -18.63
CA TYR A 208 -10.47 -15.66 -18.07
C TYR A 208 -9.52 -15.20 -19.18
N PHE A 209 -9.34 -15.97 -20.25
CA PHE A 209 -8.55 -15.53 -21.40
C PHE A 209 -9.22 -14.34 -22.12
N GLU A 210 -10.54 -14.36 -22.28
CA GLU A 210 -11.29 -13.22 -22.81
C GLU A 210 -11.11 -11.97 -21.93
N PHE A 211 -11.21 -12.11 -20.61
CA PHE A 211 -10.93 -11.04 -19.65
C PHE A 211 -9.51 -10.48 -19.85
N HIS A 212 -8.50 -11.34 -19.93
CA HIS A 212 -7.11 -10.93 -20.12
C HIS A 212 -6.81 -10.30 -21.49
N ALA A 213 -7.64 -10.57 -22.50
CA ALA A 213 -7.55 -9.99 -23.84
C ALA A 213 -8.41 -8.72 -24.01
N HIS A 214 -9.30 -8.42 -23.07
CA HIS A 214 -10.29 -7.36 -23.23
C HIS A 214 -9.63 -5.97 -23.23
N SER A 215 -10.12 -5.07 -24.10
CA SER A 215 -9.56 -3.71 -24.27
C SER A 215 -9.61 -2.86 -22.98
N ARG A 216 -10.70 -2.98 -22.20
CA ARG A 216 -10.84 -2.32 -20.88
C ARG A 216 -9.70 -2.64 -19.91
N LEU A 217 -9.06 -3.81 -20.03
CA LEU A 217 -8.01 -4.21 -19.09
C LEU A 217 -6.82 -3.25 -19.09
N GLY A 218 -6.54 -2.56 -20.21
CA GLY A 218 -5.48 -1.55 -20.23
C GLY A 218 -5.73 -0.42 -19.22
N GLY A 219 -6.95 0.11 -19.18
CA GLY A 219 -7.34 1.16 -18.22
C GLY A 219 -7.30 0.67 -16.78
N ILE A 220 -7.81 -0.53 -16.51
CA ILE A 220 -7.77 -1.17 -15.19
C ILE A 220 -6.32 -1.34 -14.72
N TYR A 221 -5.43 -1.80 -15.60
CA TYR A 221 -4.02 -1.99 -15.27
C TYR A 221 -3.33 -0.65 -14.95
N THR A 222 -3.61 0.41 -15.71
CA THR A 222 -3.10 1.76 -15.42
C THR A 222 -3.59 2.28 -14.07
N ALA A 223 -4.86 2.04 -13.73
CA ALA A 223 -5.42 2.40 -12.43
C ALA A 223 -4.75 1.62 -11.29
N TYR A 224 -4.53 0.32 -11.46
CA TYR A 224 -3.77 -0.53 -10.55
C TYR A 224 -2.34 0.01 -10.32
N LEU A 225 -1.60 0.33 -11.39
CA LEU A 225 -0.24 0.86 -11.29
C LEU A 225 -0.22 2.20 -10.54
N THR A 226 -1.19 3.07 -10.85
CA THR A 226 -1.37 4.38 -10.21
C THR A 226 -1.72 4.25 -8.72
N LYS A 227 -2.57 3.28 -8.37
CA LYS A 227 -2.95 3.02 -6.97
C LYS A 227 -1.76 2.56 -6.13
N PHE A 228 -0.98 1.60 -6.61
CA PHE A 228 0.22 1.16 -5.88
C PHE A 228 1.28 2.26 -5.82
N ALA A 229 1.41 3.06 -6.88
CA ALA A 229 2.24 4.26 -6.87
C ALA A 229 1.85 5.25 -5.78
N SER A 230 0.55 5.55 -5.63
CA SER A 230 0.05 6.46 -4.60
C SER A 230 0.23 5.91 -3.18
N MET A 231 0.39 4.59 -3.03
CA MET A 231 0.73 3.93 -1.76
C MET A 231 2.24 3.88 -1.48
N GLY A 232 3.07 4.43 -2.37
CA GLY A 232 4.53 4.41 -2.25
C GLY A 232 5.18 3.07 -2.66
N ILE A 233 4.43 2.17 -3.30
CA ILE A 233 4.92 0.87 -3.77
C ILE A 233 5.26 1.00 -5.26
N LEU A 234 6.55 1.22 -5.56
CA LEU A 234 7.01 1.57 -6.91
C LEU A 234 8.31 0.88 -7.35
N PRO A 235 8.41 0.49 -8.63
CA PRO A 235 7.30 0.06 -9.48
C PRO A 235 6.76 -1.28 -8.96
N PRO A 236 5.44 -1.54 -9.02
CA PRO A 236 4.91 -2.84 -8.64
C PRO A 236 5.47 -3.92 -9.58
N MET A 237 6.18 -4.89 -9.01
CA MET A 237 6.87 -5.94 -9.76
C MET A 237 5.83 -6.89 -10.36
N GLN A 238 5.82 -7.05 -11.67
CA GLN A 238 4.89 -7.96 -12.35
C GLN A 238 5.39 -9.39 -12.26
N PHE A 239 4.50 -10.34 -12.01
CA PHE A 239 4.87 -11.74 -11.77
C PHE A 239 5.70 -12.33 -12.93
N THR A 240 5.30 -12.07 -14.18
CA THR A 240 6.08 -12.52 -15.33
C THR A 240 5.90 -11.65 -16.57
N SER A 241 7.01 -11.40 -17.29
CA SER A 241 7.00 -10.62 -18.53
C SER A 241 6.33 -11.38 -19.67
N THR A 242 6.61 -12.68 -19.80
CA THR A 242 6.07 -13.50 -20.91
C THR A 242 5.73 -14.89 -20.40
N ALA A 243 4.45 -15.26 -20.48
CA ALA A 243 3.99 -16.61 -20.16
C ALA A 243 2.71 -16.94 -20.92
N LYS A 244 2.57 -18.20 -21.33
CA LYS A 244 1.31 -18.71 -21.88
C LYS A 244 0.24 -18.69 -20.79
N TRP A 245 -0.97 -18.34 -21.18
CA TRP A 245 -2.11 -18.45 -20.30
C TRP A 245 -2.53 -19.90 -20.13
N SER A 246 -2.98 -20.24 -18.93
CA SER A 246 -3.45 -21.57 -18.60
C SER A 246 -4.53 -21.51 -17.52
N LYS A 247 -5.13 -22.64 -17.21
CA LYS A 247 -6.03 -22.76 -16.06
C LYS A 247 -5.35 -22.48 -14.71
N TYR A 248 -4.02 -22.56 -14.66
CA TYR A 248 -3.24 -22.22 -13.48
C TYR A 248 -2.91 -20.73 -13.39
N GLY A 249 -3.36 -19.90 -14.35
CA GLY A 249 -3.20 -18.45 -14.33
C GLY A 249 -2.70 -17.86 -15.66
N SER A 250 -2.85 -16.55 -15.78
CA SER A 250 -2.63 -15.76 -17.00
C SER A 250 -1.80 -14.48 -16.74
N TRP A 251 -0.86 -14.57 -15.80
CA TRP A 251 -0.08 -13.44 -15.28
C TRP A 251 0.91 -12.82 -16.27
N GLY A 252 1.32 -13.53 -17.32
CA GLY A 252 2.28 -13.02 -18.31
C GLY A 252 1.81 -11.74 -18.97
N ILE A 253 2.61 -10.67 -18.91
CA ILE A 253 2.30 -9.39 -19.58
C ILE A 253 2.06 -9.65 -21.08
N THR A 254 2.94 -10.42 -21.73
CA THR A 254 2.71 -10.98 -23.06
C THR A 254 2.57 -12.51 -23.01
N ARG A 255 2.03 -13.11 -24.07
CA ARG A 255 1.85 -14.56 -24.21
C ARG A 255 3.05 -15.24 -24.86
N THR A 256 3.73 -14.54 -25.75
CA THR A 256 4.94 -15.01 -26.43
C THR A 256 5.97 -13.88 -26.50
N GLN A 257 7.23 -14.23 -26.80
CA GLN A 257 8.31 -13.25 -26.94
C GLN A 257 8.21 -12.41 -28.23
N THR A 258 7.38 -12.85 -29.19
CA THR A 258 7.22 -12.19 -30.50
C THR A 258 5.96 -11.35 -30.60
N GLU A 259 5.10 -11.40 -29.58
CA GLU A 259 3.87 -10.62 -29.53
C GLU A 259 4.21 -9.14 -29.35
N ALA A 260 3.69 -8.28 -30.23
CA ALA A 260 3.89 -6.85 -30.10
C ALA A 260 3.15 -6.33 -28.87
N CYS A 261 3.85 -5.58 -28.02
CA CYS A 261 3.28 -5.02 -26.79
C CYS A 261 2.03 -4.16 -27.06
N SER A 262 2.02 -3.44 -28.19
CA SER A 262 0.89 -2.62 -28.66
C SER A 262 -0.36 -3.40 -29.03
N SER A 263 -0.25 -4.71 -29.27
CA SER A 263 -1.41 -5.59 -29.47
C SER A 263 -1.95 -6.22 -28.18
N VAL A 264 -1.34 -5.94 -27.02
CA VAL A 264 -1.71 -6.52 -25.74
C VAL A 264 -2.07 -5.41 -24.76
N PRO A 265 -3.36 -5.24 -24.38
CA PRO A 265 -3.82 -4.11 -23.57
C PRO A 265 -3.01 -3.89 -22.28
N LYS A 266 -2.72 -4.96 -21.52
CA LYS A 266 -1.91 -4.87 -20.30
C LYS A 266 -0.44 -4.50 -20.57
N CYS A 267 0.13 -4.96 -21.68
CA CYS A 267 1.51 -4.63 -22.02
C CYS A 267 1.62 -3.15 -22.40
N GLN A 268 0.74 -2.70 -23.28
CA GLN A 268 0.68 -1.30 -23.70
C GLN A 268 0.48 -0.38 -22.49
N ALA A 269 -0.45 -0.71 -21.58
CA ALA A 269 -0.66 0.05 -20.35
C ALA A 269 0.59 0.14 -19.47
N VAL A 270 1.35 -0.95 -19.29
CA VAL A 270 2.61 -0.93 -18.55
C VAL A 270 3.65 -0.04 -19.23
N GLN A 271 3.80 -0.12 -20.55
CA GLN A 271 4.75 0.72 -21.30
C GLN A 271 4.36 2.20 -21.24
N ASP A 272 3.08 2.52 -21.40
CA ASP A 272 2.58 3.90 -21.32
C ASP A 272 2.77 4.46 -19.92
N TRP A 273 2.51 3.66 -18.89
CA TRP A 273 2.72 4.05 -17.50
C TRP A 273 4.21 4.31 -17.21
N ILE A 274 5.12 3.41 -17.62
CA ILE A 274 6.57 3.62 -17.49
C ILE A 274 7.02 4.90 -18.21
N THR A 275 6.55 5.10 -19.46
CA THR A 275 6.92 6.26 -20.27
C THR A 275 6.44 7.57 -19.65
N SER A 276 5.23 7.58 -19.07
CA SER A 276 4.67 8.76 -18.39
C SER A 276 5.25 9.01 -17.00
N HIS A 277 5.99 8.04 -16.43
CA HIS A 277 6.58 8.13 -15.09
C HIS A 277 8.11 7.89 -15.10
N PRO A 278 8.90 8.67 -15.88
CA PRO A 278 10.32 8.38 -16.14
C PRO A 278 11.21 8.40 -14.89
N ASN A 279 10.78 9.11 -13.84
CA ASN A 279 11.51 9.22 -12.56
C ASN A 279 11.23 8.05 -11.58
N THR A 280 10.36 7.11 -11.93
CA THR A 280 10.11 5.92 -11.09
C THR A 280 11.13 4.81 -11.31
N THR A 281 11.95 4.90 -12.38
CA THR A 281 12.88 3.83 -12.80
C THR A 281 14.37 4.20 -12.70
N ALA A 282 14.75 5.43 -12.36
CA ALA A 282 16.13 5.86 -12.31
C ALA A 282 16.53 6.41 -10.94
N ASN A 283 17.52 5.77 -10.33
CA ASN A 283 18.28 6.18 -9.16
C ASN A 283 18.25 7.69 -8.86
N THR A 284 17.46 8.09 -7.86
CA THR A 284 17.85 8.87 -6.66
C THR A 284 16.56 9.05 -5.86
N ILE A 285 16.16 8.02 -5.11
CA ILE A 285 15.12 8.27 -4.11
C ILE A 285 15.80 8.77 -2.85
N SER A 286 16.05 10.08 -2.86
CA SER A 286 15.95 10.87 -1.64
C SER A 286 14.48 10.79 -1.20
N TRP A 287 14.08 9.66 -0.62
CA TRP A 287 12.80 9.54 0.04
C TRP A 287 12.88 10.46 1.25
N GLY A 288 12.39 11.69 1.08
CA GLY A 288 11.84 12.41 2.21
C GLY A 288 10.83 11.48 2.86
N MET A 289 11.04 11.17 4.14
CA MET A 289 10.08 10.46 4.98
C MET A 289 8.79 11.28 5.20
N SER A 290 8.41 12.15 4.28
CA SER A 290 7.31 13.10 4.39
C SER A 290 6.04 12.67 3.64
N GLN A 291 5.99 11.45 3.13
CA GLN A 291 4.79 10.89 2.52
C GLN A 291 4.57 9.48 3.05
N TYR A 292 4.17 9.38 4.32
CA TYR A 292 3.72 8.13 4.90
C TYR A 292 2.38 8.31 5.57
N GLY A 293 1.47 7.39 5.21
CA GLY A 293 0.15 7.25 5.78
C GLY A 293 0.21 7.18 7.31
N VAL A 294 -0.41 8.18 7.91
CA VAL A 294 -0.95 8.14 9.27
C VAL A 294 -2.45 8.01 9.09
N LYS A 295 -3.13 7.21 9.92
CA LYS A 295 -4.60 7.18 9.95
C LYS A 295 -5.12 8.62 10.04
N ASN A 296 -6.00 9.00 9.12
CA ASN A 296 -6.72 10.27 9.16
C ASN A 296 -7.44 10.42 10.52
N VAL A 297 -6.84 11.07 11.50
CA VAL A 297 -7.56 11.52 12.69
C VAL A 297 -8.24 12.82 12.32
N LEU A 298 -9.45 12.68 11.76
CA LEU A 298 -10.47 13.72 11.85
C LEU A 298 -10.79 13.86 13.34
N GLU A 299 -10.37 14.94 13.99
CA GLU A 299 -10.83 15.21 15.36
C GLU A 299 -12.23 15.83 15.27
N VAL A 300 -13.27 15.00 15.14
CA VAL A 300 -14.67 15.47 15.18
C VAL A 300 -15.00 15.88 16.61
N LYS A 301 -14.81 17.16 16.92
CA LYS A 301 -15.37 17.76 18.14
C LYS A 301 -16.79 18.24 17.84
N LEU A 302 -17.76 17.44 18.28
CA LEU A 302 -19.16 17.86 18.36
C LEU A 302 -19.28 18.90 19.48
N ALA A 303 -19.35 20.18 19.12
CA ALA A 303 -19.74 21.24 20.04
C ALA A 303 -21.25 21.47 19.90
N VAL A 304 -21.99 21.39 21.01
CA VAL A 304 -23.40 21.76 21.08
C VAL A 304 -23.46 23.18 21.62
N ASP A 305 -23.79 24.15 20.77
CA ASP A 305 -24.07 25.52 21.22
C ASP A 305 -25.55 25.62 21.60
N MET A 306 -25.81 25.82 22.89
CA MET A 306 -27.17 25.79 23.47
C MET A 306 -27.90 27.12 23.35
N GLU A 307 -27.30 28.20 22.81
CA GLU A 307 -27.92 29.53 22.80
C GLU A 307 -28.50 30.03 21.46
N ALA A 308 -28.58 29.20 20.41
CA ALA A 308 -29.12 29.70 19.12
C ALA A 308 -29.96 28.71 18.29
N GLY A 309 -30.59 27.71 18.92
CA GLY A 309 -31.42 26.73 18.20
C GLY A 309 -30.56 25.76 17.40
N VAL A 310 -30.27 24.61 18.02
CA VAL A 310 -29.46 23.46 17.56
C VAL A 310 -28.76 23.63 16.21
N LYS A 311 -27.49 24.08 16.24
CA LYS A 311 -26.55 24.03 15.11
C LYS A 311 -25.42 23.07 15.47
N TYR A 312 -25.24 22.00 14.68
CA TYR A 312 -24.07 21.13 14.82
C TYR A 312 -22.93 21.72 13.99
N ALA A 313 -21.73 21.79 14.58
CA ALA A 313 -20.51 22.23 13.90
C ALA A 313 -19.49 21.08 13.83
N VAL A 314 -18.95 20.82 12.64
CA VAL A 314 -17.78 19.94 12.45
C VAL A 314 -16.54 20.81 12.36
N ASN A 315 -15.60 20.61 13.28
CA ASN A 315 -14.32 21.31 13.32
C ASN A 315 -13.24 20.50 12.58
N MET A 316 -12.54 21.14 11.63
CA MET A 316 -11.41 20.53 10.91
C MET A 316 -10.21 21.47 10.86
N THR A 317 -9.01 20.97 11.16
CA THR A 317 -7.75 21.73 11.01
C THR A 317 -6.88 21.11 9.93
N THR A 318 -6.44 21.93 8.98
CA THR A 318 -5.58 21.53 7.87
C THR A 318 -4.38 22.47 7.77
N SER A 319 -3.19 21.94 7.50
CA SER A 319 -2.01 22.75 7.20
C SER A 319 -1.88 22.96 5.70
N LEU A 320 -1.66 24.19 5.25
CA LEU A 320 -1.37 24.52 3.85
C LEU A 320 0.10 24.95 3.72
N PRO A 321 0.83 24.52 2.69
CA PRO A 321 2.24 24.87 2.46
C PRO A 321 2.36 26.25 1.79
N ILE A 322 1.64 27.24 2.28
CA ILE A 322 1.65 28.63 1.82
C ILE A 322 1.78 29.57 3.02
N GLY A 323 2.35 30.76 2.79
CA GLY A 323 2.43 31.81 3.79
C GLY A 323 1.13 32.60 3.90
N MET A 324 0.94 33.30 5.02
CA MET A 324 -0.26 34.13 5.24
C MET A 324 -0.43 35.25 4.21
N ALA A 325 0.67 35.73 3.63
CA ALA A 325 0.65 36.73 2.57
C ALA A 325 0.08 36.21 1.23
N ASP A 326 0.19 34.90 0.99
CA ASP A 326 -0.27 34.27 -0.24
C ASP A 326 -1.70 33.73 -0.10
N PHE A 327 -2.16 33.44 1.13
CA PHE A 327 -3.53 32.97 1.42
C PHE A 327 -4.56 34.11 1.54
N ASP A 328 -4.72 34.87 0.46
CA ASP A 328 -5.62 36.02 0.36
C ASP A 328 -7.11 35.64 0.34
N ALA A 329 -8.01 36.64 0.28
CA ALA A 329 -9.45 36.42 0.29
C ALA A 329 -9.96 35.54 -0.88
N GLN A 330 -9.28 35.60 -2.04
CA GLN A 330 -9.64 34.79 -3.19
C GLN A 330 -9.25 33.32 -2.95
N GLN A 331 -8.07 33.08 -2.39
CA GLN A 331 -7.63 31.73 -2.04
C GLN A 331 -8.44 31.13 -0.88
N GLN A 332 -8.80 31.94 0.12
CA GLN A 332 -9.67 31.52 1.22
C GLN A 332 -11.06 31.10 0.71
N GLN A 333 -11.65 31.88 -0.20
CA GLN A 333 -12.94 31.55 -0.81
C GLN A 333 -12.86 30.25 -1.63
N ALA A 334 -11.81 30.11 -2.45
CA ALA A 334 -11.60 28.90 -3.23
C ALA A 334 -11.36 27.65 -2.34
N TYR A 335 -10.73 27.83 -1.18
CA TYR A 335 -10.53 26.81 -0.17
C TYR A 335 -11.85 26.37 0.49
N ILE A 336 -12.68 27.32 0.92
CA ILE A 336 -14.01 27.09 1.49
C ILE A 336 -14.88 26.27 0.54
N GLU A 337 -14.94 26.68 -0.72
CA GLU A 337 -15.73 25.98 -1.73
C GLU A 337 -15.21 24.57 -2.05
N SER A 338 -13.90 24.34 -1.94
CA SER A 338 -13.30 23.01 -2.11
C SER A 338 -13.72 22.07 -0.98
N VAL A 339 -13.72 22.57 0.26
CA VAL A 339 -14.16 21.82 1.44
C VAL A 339 -15.66 21.56 1.39
N ALA A 340 -16.46 22.54 0.97
CA ALA A 340 -17.89 22.40 0.79
C ALA A 340 -18.24 21.32 -0.25
N ALA A 341 -17.57 21.36 -1.40
CA ALA A 341 -17.73 20.35 -2.46
C ALA A 341 -17.31 18.94 -1.98
N ALA A 342 -16.20 18.83 -1.25
CA ALA A 342 -15.74 17.55 -0.69
C ALA A 342 -16.70 16.99 0.38
N SER A 343 -17.38 17.87 1.11
CA SER A 343 -18.30 17.51 2.19
C SER A 343 -19.76 17.38 1.73
N GLY A 344 -20.06 17.72 0.47
CA GLY A 344 -21.42 17.71 -0.07
C GLY A 344 -22.36 18.74 0.57
N VAL A 345 -21.84 19.84 1.11
CA VAL A 345 -22.61 20.91 1.78
C VAL A 345 -22.56 22.21 0.99
N ASP A 346 -23.50 23.12 1.26
CA ASP A 346 -23.48 24.45 0.67
C ASP A 346 -22.27 25.26 1.18
N PRO A 347 -21.50 25.96 0.32
CA PRO A 347 -20.35 26.77 0.75
C PRO A 347 -20.66 27.84 1.80
N SER A 348 -21.89 28.37 1.84
CA SER A 348 -22.32 29.34 2.86
C SER A 348 -22.34 28.77 4.28
N LEU A 349 -22.32 27.43 4.40
CA LEU A 349 -22.28 26.70 5.66
C LEU A 349 -20.85 26.45 6.16
N VAL A 350 -19.83 26.77 5.36
CA VAL A 350 -18.42 26.49 5.67
C VAL A 350 -17.71 27.81 6.02
N ARG A 351 -17.14 27.90 7.22
CA ARG A 351 -16.44 29.10 7.70
C ARG A 351 -15.04 28.80 8.21
N ILE A 352 -14.03 29.52 7.74
CA ILE A 352 -12.71 29.53 8.37
C ILE A 352 -12.80 30.31 9.69
N ILE A 353 -12.56 29.66 10.81
CA ILE A 353 -12.70 30.20 12.17
C ILE A 353 -11.38 30.77 12.67
N SER A 354 -10.27 30.13 12.31
CA SER A 354 -8.93 30.58 12.70
C SER A 354 -7.91 30.27 11.62
N ILE A 355 -6.95 31.17 11.48
CA ILE A 355 -5.77 31.03 10.65
C ILE A 355 -4.56 31.27 11.57
N THR A 356 -3.63 30.31 11.62
CA THR A 356 -2.40 30.45 12.40
C THR A 356 -1.20 30.15 11.51
N GLU A 357 -0.29 31.12 11.40
CA GLU A 357 0.98 30.94 10.70
C GLU A 357 2.01 30.36 11.68
N GLY A 358 2.68 29.28 11.26
CA GLY A 358 3.70 28.60 12.02
C GLY A 358 4.92 28.26 11.17
N THR A 359 5.94 27.76 11.84
CA THR A 359 7.17 27.27 11.21
C THR A 359 7.37 25.82 11.61
N GLU A 360 7.21 24.89 10.67
CA GLU A 360 7.44 23.47 10.93
C GLU A 360 8.88 23.09 10.59
N ALA A 361 9.50 22.28 11.45
CA ALA A 361 10.81 21.71 11.20
C ALA A 361 10.61 20.40 10.43
N SER A 362 11.26 20.28 9.28
CA SER A 362 11.41 19.00 8.60
C SER A 362 12.20 18.04 9.49
N GLY A 363 12.02 16.72 9.29
CA GLY A 363 12.88 15.70 9.88
C GLY A 363 14.37 15.80 9.50
N THR A 364 14.75 16.79 8.70
CA THR A 364 16.13 17.13 8.29
C THR A 364 16.64 18.46 8.86
N GLY A 365 15.85 19.15 9.70
CA GLY A 365 16.21 20.43 10.33
C GLY A 365 15.97 21.67 9.45
N ALA A 366 15.28 21.54 8.30
CA ALA A 366 14.88 22.66 7.47
C ALA A 366 13.51 23.19 7.92
N HIS A 367 13.38 24.50 8.05
CA HIS A 367 12.15 25.15 8.51
C HIS A 367 11.33 25.67 7.33
N PHE A 368 10.05 25.30 7.23
CA PHE A 368 9.13 25.83 6.22
C PHE A 368 7.90 26.46 6.89
N ARG A 369 7.33 27.49 6.24
CA ARG A 369 6.15 28.19 6.73
C ARG A 369 4.92 27.36 6.40
N THR A 370 4.05 27.22 7.39
CA THR A 370 2.81 26.46 7.29
C THR A 370 1.66 27.27 7.87
N LEU A 371 0.51 27.21 7.22
CA LEU A 371 -0.69 27.91 7.68
C LEU A 371 -1.74 26.89 8.10
N ALA A 372 -2.09 26.88 9.38
CA ALA A 372 -3.16 26.05 9.92
C ALA A 372 -4.49 26.81 9.81
N ALA A 373 -5.44 26.27 9.05
CA ALA A 373 -6.79 26.80 8.94
C ALA A 373 -7.76 25.87 9.68
N THR A 374 -8.53 26.41 10.64
CA THR A 374 -9.62 25.67 11.31
C THR A 374 -10.96 26.08 10.73
N ILE A 375 -11.81 25.12 10.39
CA ILE A 375 -13.07 25.34 9.67
C ILE A 375 -14.24 24.81 10.50
N ASP A 376 -15.32 25.58 10.55
CA ASP A 376 -16.65 25.16 11.04
C ASP A 376 -17.55 24.86 9.85
N ILE A 377 -18.27 23.74 9.90
CA ILE A 377 -19.38 23.44 8.99
C ILE A 377 -20.67 23.48 9.80
N ALA A 378 -21.49 24.53 9.62
CA ALA A 378 -22.77 24.67 10.30
C ALA A 378 -23.84 23.85 9.58
N THR A 379 -24.60 23.03 10.30
CA THR A 379 -25.74 22.30 9.69
C THR A 379 -27.05 22.69 10.39
N GLU A 380 -28.07 23.02 9.61
CA GLU A 380 -29.44 23.09 10.08
C GLU A 380 -30.12 21.73 9.83
N ILE A 381 -30.60 21.09 10.90
CA ILE A 381 -31.60 20.01 10.92
C ILE A 381 -31.14 18.56 10.71
N THR A 382 -31.63 17.74 11.66
CA THR A 382 -31.78 16.26 11.75
C THR A 382 -30.62 15.40 11.27
N ILE A 383 -30.10 14.59 12.20
CA ILE A 383 -29.11 13.51 12.04
C ILE A 383 -29.44 12.65 10.81
N ALA A 384 -29.00 13.10 9.64
CA ALA A 384 -29.06 12.40 8.39
C ALA A 384 -27.77 12.74 7.65
N VAL A 385 -26.76 11.92 7.93
CA VAL A 385 -25.56 11.77 7.12
C VAL A 385 -24.65 13.00 7.14
N VAL A 386 -23.84 13.14 8.19
CA VAL A 386 -22.45 13.57 7.95
C VAL A 386 -21.87 12.47 7.05
N PRO A 387 -21.43 12.76 5.82
CA PRO A 387 -20.93 11.72 4.94
C PRO A 387 -19.74 11.06 5.61
N THR A 388 -19.75 9.73 5.68
CA THR A 388 -18.63 8.89 6.12
C THR A 388 -17.40 9.00 5.18
N SER A 389 -17.35 10.01 4.31
CA SER A 389 -16.45 10.16 3.16
C SER A 389 -15.66 11.47 3.13
N LEU A 390 -15.76 12.34 4.14
CA LEU A 390 -14.89 13.52 4.21
C LEU A 390 -13.48 13.09 4.63
N SER A 391 -12.56 13.07 3.66
CA SER A 391 -11.16 12.69 3.85
C SER A 391 -10.23 13.76 3.28
N LEU A 392 -8.98 13.79 3.74
CA LEU A 392 -7.96 14.69 3.20
C LEU A 392 -7.74 14.45 1.69
N ASP A 393 -7.91 13.21 1.22
CA ASP A 393 -7.82 12.84 -0.20
C ASP A 393 -8.98 13.43 -1.03
N THR A 394 -10.20 13.40 -0.48
CA THR A 394 -11.37 14.03 -1.11
C THR A 394 -11.19 15.54 -1.22
N ILE A 395 -10.65 16.17 -0.17
CA ILE A 395 -10.36 17.61 -0.15
C ILE A 395 -9.24 17.94 -1.15
N ASN A 396 -8.14 17.20 -1.14
CA ASN A 396 -7.01 17.41 -2.04
C ASN A 396 -7.39 17.19 -3.51
N THR A 397 -8.35 16.31 -3.80
CA THR A 397 -8.93 16.18 -5.14
C THR A 397 -9.61 17.47 -5.59
N GLN A 398 -10.40 18.10 -4.72
CA GLN A 398 -11.07 19.37 -5.03
C GLN A 398 -10.10 20.55 -5.11
N LEU A 399 -9.09 20.60 -4.23
CA LEU A 399 -8.01 21.61 -4.29
C LEU A 399 -7.23 21.52 -5.60
N THR A 400 -6.91 20.29 -6.04
CA THR A 400 -6.22 20.05 -7.30
C THR A 400 -7.05 20.52 -8.49
N ALA A 401 -8.36 20.24 -8.50
CA ALA A 401 -9.27 20.68 -9.55
C ALA A 401 -9.34 22.22 -9.70
N ARG A 402 -8.90 22.94 -8.67
CA ARG A 402 -8.87 24.41 -8.60
C ARG A 402 -7.45 24.98 -8.63
N SER A 403 -6.45 24.15 -8.93
CA SER A 403 -5.02 24.53 -8.94
C SER A 403 -4.52 25.12 -7.62
N LEU A 404 -5.10 24.68 -6.49
CA LEU A 404 -4.70 25.10 -5.16
C LEU A 404 -3.63 24.18 -4.56
N PRO A 405 -2.77 24.70 -3.66
CA PRO A 405 -1.84 23.89 -2.88
C PRO A 405 -2.55 22.82 -2.07
N LEU A 406 -1.95 21.62 -2.01
CA LEU A 406 -2.51 20.50 -1.28
C LEU A 406 -2.41 20.71 0.23
N ALA A 407 -3.45 20.30 0.96
CA ALA A 407 -3.47 20.28 2.42
C ALA A 407 -2.67 19.09 2.97
N ILE A 408 -1.95 19.33 4.07
CA ILE A 408 -1.10 18.36 4.79
C ILE A 408 -1.56 18.21 6.25
N MET A 409 -1.26 17.07 6.85
CA MET A 409 -1.69 16.70 8.20
C MET A 409 -0.72 17.19 9.29
N LYS A 410 -1.27 17.69 10.41
CA LYS A 410 -0.50 17.99 11.63
C LYS A 410 -0.36 16.72 12.48
N VAL A 411 0.87 16.27 12.75
CA VAL A 411 1.13 15.14 13.66
C VAL A 411 1.37 15.70 15.05
N ASP A 412 0.41 15.53 15.96
CA ASP A 412 0.60 15.88 17.37
C ASP A 412 1.30 14.71 18.11
N PRO A 413 2.49 14.90 18.71
CA PRO A 413 3.24 13.81 19.34
C PRO A 413 2.62 13.24 20.62
N GLN A 414 1.55 13.84 21.16
CA GLN A 414 1.02 13.47 22.48
C GLN A 414 -0.51 13.39 22.52
N VAL A 415 -1.11 12.39 21.87
CA VAL A 415 -2.46 11.93 22.28
C VAL A 415 -2.54 10.41 22.22
N TRP A 416 -2.54 9.79 23.41
CA TRP A 416 -2.96 8.41 23.59
C TRP A 416 -4.44 8.29 23.28
N THR A 417 -4.83 7.40 22.37
CA THR A 417 -6.19 6.86 22.34
C THR A 417 -6.14 5.38 21.99
N GLU A 418 -6.78 4.58 22.84
CA GLU A 418 -7.12 3.19 22.58
C GLU A 418 -7.82 3.10 21.22
N ALA A 419 -7.57 2.01 20.48
CA ALA A 419 -8.21 1.76 19.21
C ALA A 419 -9.71 1.50 19.44
N VAL A 420 -10.50 2.57 19.52
CA VAL A 420 -11.96 2.47 19.50
C VAL A 420 -12.39 2.57 18.05
N ASP A 421 -13.11 1.55 17.58
CA ASP A 421 -13.77 1.53 16.28
C ASP A 421 -14.72 2.75 16.18
N PRO A 422 -14.48 3.73 15.29
CA PRO A 422 -15.27 4.95 15.21
C PRO A 422 -16.74 4.68 14.85
N ALA A 423 -17.00 3.65 14.05
CA ALA A 423 -18.36 3.28 13.66
C ALA A 423 -19.09 2.64 14.85
N ALA A 424 -18.42 1.76 15.59
CA ALA A 424 -18.97 1.17 16.81
C ALA A 424 -19.16 2.20 17.93
N THR A 425 -18.26 3.19 18.04
CA THR A 425 -18.35 4.27 19.04
C THR A 425 -19.51 5.20 18.73
N LEU A 426 -19.69 5.57 17.45
CA LEU A 426 -20.79 6.40 16.99
C LEU A 426 -22.13 5.67 17.13
N GLN A 427 -22.20 4.39 16.75
CA GLN A 427 -23.41 3.58 16.94
C GLN A 427 -23.75 3.37 18.42
N ALA A 428 -22.77 3.10 19.27
CA ALA A 428 -22.97 2.96 20.72
C ALA A 428 -23.41 4.28 21.38
N PHE A 429 -22.92 5.42 20.88
CA PHE A 429 -23.32 6.74 21.34
C PHE A 429 -24.74 7.11 20.91
N VAL A 430 -25.10 6.86 19.64
CA VAL A 430 -26.47 7.04 19.12
C VAL A 430 -27.47 6.13 19.85
N ALA A 431 -27.10 4.88 20.12
CA ALA A 431 -27.95 3.95 20.88
C ALA A 431 -28.18 4.41 22.34
N ARG A 432 -27.18 5.03 22.98
CA ARG A 432 -27.33 5.61 24.33
C ARG A 432 -28.20 6.86 24.35
N LEU A 433 -28.18 7.67 23.30
CA LEU A 433 -29.02 8.86 23.14
C LEU A 433 -30.48 8.53 22.83
N GLN A 434 -30.76 7.39 22.19
CA GLN A 434 -32.13 6.93 21.94
C GLN A 434 -32.77 6.25 23.16
N GLN A 435 -31.96 5.87 24.15
CA GLN A 435 -32.41 5.26 25.41
C GLN A 435 -32.64 6.27 26.54
N ALA A 436 -32.12 7.49 26.42
CA ALA A 436 -32.34 8.60 27.35
C ALA A 436 -33.45 9.51 26.84
#